data_AF-A0A031JTC4-F1
#
_entry.id   AF-A0A031JTC4-F1
#
_cell.length_a   1.000
_cell.length_b   1.000
_cell.length_c   1.000
_cell.angle_alpha   90.00
_cell.angle_beta   90.00
_cell.angle_gamma   90.00
#
_symmetry.space_group_name_H-M   'P 1'
#
loop_
_entity.id
_entity.type
_entity.pdbx_description
1 polymer ?
#
loop_
_entity_poly.entity_id
_entity_poly.type
_entity_poly.pdbx_seq_one_letter_code
_entity_poly.pdbx_strand_id
1 'polypeptide(L)'
;MADNSSWGLGDGSTRTSGAQQEYWFSLRLRVDAPAQLWQAAALRCLSQSDLTQDEVEDLIGPIEDPSITDCLMMLALPERIPGCTRLDTTLQQSAAGAPAAARERSDAME
;
A
#
# COMPACT_ATOMS: atom_id res chain seq x y z
N MET A 1 -25.72 -51.16 -5.63
CA MET A 1 -26.52 -50.32 -6.55
C MET A 1 -26.21 -48.88 -6.18
N ALA A 2 -25.65 -48.15 -7.14
CA ALA A 2 -25.35 -46.73 -7.01
C ALA A 2 -26.63 -45.89 -7.14
N ASP A 3 -26.44 -44.61 -6.84
CA ASP A 3 -27.20 -43.44 -7.32
C ASP A 3 -28.29 -42.83 -6.42
N ASN A 4 -27.88 -41.67 -5.89
CA ASN A 4 -28.44 -40.36 -6.21
C ASN A 4 -29.70 -39.93 -5.44
N SER A 5 -29.52 -38.93 -4.58
CA SER A 5 -30.43 -37.78 -4.43
C SER A 5 -29.65 -36.67 -3.72
N SER A 6 -28.91 -35.89 -4.51
CA SER A 6 -29.36 -34.54 -4.87
C SER A 6 -29.34 -33.60 -3.66
N TRP A 7 -28.12 -33.29 -3.21
CA TRP A 7 -27.90 -32.00 -2.56
C TRP A 7 -28.23 -30.96 -3.62
N GLY A 8 -29.33 -30.25 -3.42
CA GLY A 8 -29.74 -29.14 -4.24
C GLY A 8 -28.64 -28.09 -4.25
N LEU A 9 -27.68 -28.25 -5.15
CA LEU A 9 -26.99 -27.15 -5.80
C LEU A 9 -28.08 -26.45 -6.61
N GLY A 10 -28.92 -25.69 -5.89
CA GLY A 10 -29.67 -24.61 -6.50
C GLY A 10 -28.66 -23.83 -7.29
N ASP A 11 -28.94 -23.73 -8.59
CA ASP A 11 -28.22 -22.93 -9.56
C ASP A 11 -28.47 -21.45 -9.26
N GLY A 12 -28.20 -21.03 -8.03
CA GLY A 12 -27.88 -19.66 -7.69
C GLY A 12 -26.50 -19.33 -8.24
N SER A 13 -26.28 -19.58 -9.53
CA SER A 13 -25.37 -18.79 -10.33
C SER A 13 -25.97 -17.40 -10.38
N THR A 14 -25.96 -16.69 -9.24
CA THR A 14 -25.75 -15.26 -9.27
C THR A 14 -24.35 -15.10 -9.86
N ARG A 15 -24.28 -15.22 -11.19
CA ARG A 15 -23.41 -14.38 -12.00
C ARG A 15 -23.85 -12.97 -11.67
N THR A 16 -23.43 -12.48 -10.50
CA THR A 16 -22.98 -11.11 -10.40
C THR A 16 -21.91 -11.04 -11.46
N SER A 17 -22.31 -10.59 -12.66
CA SER A 17 -21.46 -9.79 -13.51
C SER A 17 -21.09 -8.59 -12.65
N GLY A 18 -20.20 -8.84 -11.70
CA GLY A 18 -19.76 -7.87 -10.73
C GLY A 18 -18.92 -6.93 -11.54
N ALA A 19 -19.50 -5.81 -11.95
CA ALA A 19 -18.72 -4.68 -12.36
C ALA A 19 -17.61 -4.55 -11.31
N GLN A 20 -16.35 -4.67 -11.74
CA GLN A 20 -15.22 -4.52 -10.82
C GLN A 20 -15.36 -3.12 -10.22
N GLN A 21 -15.66 -3.07 -8.93
CA GLN A 21 -15.79 -1.80 -8.20
C GLN A 21 -14.41 -1.42 -7.73
N GLU A 22 -13.95 -0.26 -8.19
CA GLU A 22 -12.70 0.33 -7.76
C GLU A 22 -12.97 1.20 -6.52
N TYR A 23 -12.13 1.05 -5.51
CA TYR A 23 -12.19 1.84 -4.29
C TYR A 23 -10.84 2.50 -4.06
N TRP A 24 -10.86 3.77 -3.69
CA TRP A 24 -9.67 4.54 -3.34
C TRP A 24 -9.63 4.80 -1.83
N PHE A 25 -8.47 4.55 -1.22
CA PHE A 25 -8.20 4.83 0.19
C PHE A 25 -6.94 5.71 0.28
N SER A 26 -6.97 6.71 1.16
CA SER A 26 -5.83 7.60 1.40
C SER A 26 -5.43 7.58 2.87
N LEU A 27 -4.16 7.31 3.12
CA LEU A 27 -3.55 7.31 4.45
C LEU A 27 -2.52 8.43 4.55
N ARG A 28 -2.58 9.23 5.61
CA ARG A 28 -1.59 10.25 5.93
C ARG A 28 -0.91 9.90 7.24
N LEU A 29 0.41 9.83 7.22
CA LEU A 29 1.23 9.50 8.38
C LEU A 29 2.29 10.58 8.58
N ARG A 30 2.71 10.75 9.84
CA ARG A 30 3.90 11.51 10.20
C ARG A 30 4.92 10.52 10.76
N VAL A 31 6.18 10.71 10.41
CA VAL A 31 7.27 9.90 10.97
C VAL A 31 7.83 10.65 12.16
N ASP A 32 7.50 10.16 13.37
CA ASP A 32 7.98 10.76 14.62
C ASP A 32 9.30 10.13 15.11
N ALA A 33 9.58 8.87 14.71
CA ALA A 33 10.77 8.13 15.14
C ALA A 33 11.40 7.33 13.97
N PRO A 34 12.33 7.94 13.20
CA PRO A 34 13.00 7.31 12.06
C PRO A 34 13.65 5.96 12.36
N ALA A 35 14.34 5.84 13.49
CA ALA A 35 15.04 4.61 13.87
C ALA A 35 14.07 3.43 14.12
N GLN A 36 12.91 3.69 14.73
CA GLN A 36 11.89 2.66 14.94
C GLN A 36 11.24 2.25 13.62
N LEU A 37 11.02 3.21 12.73
CA LEU A 37 10.52 2.95 11.38
C LEU A 37 11.49 2.04 10.61
N TRP A 38 12.79 2.35 10.66
CA TRP A 38 13.83 1.53 10.03
C TRP A 38 13.86 0.11 10.59
N GLN A 39 13.83 -0.05 11.92
CA GLN A 39 13.82 -1.37 12.56
C GLN A 39 12.62 -2.22 12.13
N ALA A 40 11.43 -1.61 12.06
CA ALA A 40 10.24 -2.31 11.59
C ALA A 40 10.37 -2.72 10.12
N ALA A 41 10.90 -1.84 9.26
CA ALA A 41 11.11 -2.13 7.85
C ALA A 41 12.13 -3.26 7.66
N ALA A 42 13.28 -3.19 8.35
CA ALA A 42 14.31 -4.22 8.36
C ALA A 42 13.75 -5.57 8.81
N LEU A 43 12.99 -5.62 9.92
CA LEU A 43 12.35 -6.85 10.39
C LEU A 43 11.40 -7.45 9.35
N ARG A 44 10.67 -6.60 8.61
CA ARG A 44 9.78 -7.05 7.53
C ARG A 44 10.58 -7.61 6.35
N CYS A 45 11.67 -6.96 5.96
CA CYS A 45 12.57 -7.45 4.91
C CYS A 45 13.13 -8.83 5.26
N LEU A 46 13.68 -8.98 6.47
CA LEU A 46 14.29 -10.22 6.95
C LEU A 46 13.28 -11.37 7.15
N SER A 47 12.01 -11.06 7.41
CA SER A 47 10.96 -12.07 7.65
C SER A 47 10.19 -12.49 6.40
N GLN A 48 10.14 -11.63 5.38
CA GLN A 48 9.42 -11.90 4.12
C GLN A 48 10.36 -12.30 2.98
N SER A 49 11.65 -11.99 3.10
CA SER A 49 12.67 -12.24 2.09
C SER A 49 13.91 -12.82 2.76
N ASP A 50 14.60 -13.74 2.09
CA ASP A 50 15.92 -14.24 2.51
C ASP A 50 17.04 -13.20 2.24
N LEU A 51 16.79 -11.93 2.60
CA LEU A 51 17.77 -10.85 2.49
C LEU A 51 18.72 -10.91 3.69
N THR A 52 19.97 -10.60 3.43
CA THR A 52 20.98 -10.36 4.46
C THR A 52 20.86 -8.94 5.02
N GLN A 53 21.51 -8.68 6.15
CA GLN A 53 21.46 -7.35 6.77
C GLN A 53 22.09 -6.27 5.88
N ASP A 54 23.19 -6.57 5.19
CA ASP A 54 23.84 -5.64 4.24
C ASP A 54 22.87 -5.25 3.11
N GLU A 55 22.15 -6.23 2.55
CA GLU A 55 21.16 -5.97 1.49
C GLU A 55 19.95 -5.16 1.98
N VAL A 56 19.61 -5.27 3.27
CA VAL A 56 18.58 -4.42 3.88
C VAL A 56 19.09 -2.98 3.98
N GLU A 57 20.32 -2.76 4.44
CA GLU A 57 20.92 -1.44 4.52
C GLU A 57 21.08 -0.78 3.13
N ASP A 58 21.38 -1.57 2.09
CA ASP A 58 21.38 -1.09 0.70
C ASP A 58 19.98 -0.68 0.21
N LEU A 59 18.92 -1.33 0.70
CA LEU A 59 17.54 -1.09 0.26
C LEU A 59 16.87 0.08 0.97
N ILE A 60 17.02 0.16 2.30
CA ILE A 60 16.31 1.15 3.13
C ILE A 60 17.25 2.17 3.79
N GLY A 61 18.52 2.20 3.38
CA GLY A 61 19.57 3.03 3.96
C GLY A 61 20.12 2.47 5.28
N PRO A 62 21.25 3.00 5.77
CA PRO A 62 21.81 2.64 7.07
C PRO A 62 20.91 3.13 8.22
N ILE A 63 21.05 2.55 9.41
CA ILE A 63 20.24 2.94 10.57
C ILE A 63 20.51 4.37 11.05
N GLU A 64 21.73 4.90 10.82
CA GLU A 64 22.07 6.29 11.16
C GLU A 64 21.43 7.31 10.21
N ASP A 65 21.17 6.94 8.96
CA ASP A 65 20.54 7.79 7.95
C ASP A 65 19.52 6.98 7.13
N PRO A 66 18.36 6.64 7.73
CA PRO A 66 17.40 5.74 7.11
C PRO A 66 16.65 6.43 5.97
N SER A 67 16.50 5.72 4.85
CA SER A 67 15.61 6.16 3.78
C SER A 67 14.16 5.99 4.21
N ILE A 68 13.55 7.10 4.65
CA ILE A 68 12.16 7.13 5.14
C ILE A 68 11.17 6.66 4.07
N THR A 69 11.40 7.06 2.82
CA THR A 69 10.54 6.70 1.69
C THR A 69 10.52 5.18 1.49
N ASP A 70 11.69 4.56 1.46
CA ASP A 70 11.81 3.12 1.25
C ASP A 70 11.30 2.34 2.46
N CYS A 71 11.59 2.79 3.68
CA CYS A 71 11.03 2.21 4.90
C CYS A 71 9.48 2.23 4.87
N LEU A 72 8.89 3.35 4.49
CA LEU A 72 7.43 3.47 4.36
C LEU A 72 6.89 2.62 3.22
N MET A 73 7.60 2.47 2.09
CA MET A 73 7.16 1.57 1.03
C MET A 73 7.15 0.12 1.49
N MET A 74 8.11 -0.30 2.31
CA MET A 74 8.11 -1.67 2.85
C MET A 74 6.95 -1.92 3.82
N LEU A 75 6.61 -0.91 4.64
CA LEU A 75 5.65 -1.06 5.74
C LEU A 75 4.22 -0.65 5.41
N ALA A 76 4.04 0.43 4.65
CA ALA A 76 2.75 1.05 4.39
C ALA A 76 2.01 0.41 3.21
N LEU A 77 2.66 -0.48 2.45
CA LEU A 77 1.96 -1.31 1.48
C LEU A 77 1.03 -2.27 2.24
N PRO A 78 -0.31 -2.14 2.09
CA PRO A 78 -1.22 -3.04 2.75
C PRO A 78 -0.93 -4.48 2.30
N GLU A 79 -0.94 -5.40 3.26
CA GLU A 79 -0.92 -6.83 2.94
C GLU A 79 -2.09 -7.17 2.00
N ARG A 80 -1.92 -8.20 1.17
CA ARG A 80 -2.92 -8.55 0.16
C ARG A 80 -4.28 -8.74 0.83
N ILE A 81 -5.21 -7.82 0.58
CA ILE A 81 -6.58 -7.92 1.08
C ILE A 81 -7.25 -9.08 0.31
N PRO A 82 -7.72 -10.15 0.97
CA PRO A 82 -8.33 -11.29 0.28
C PRO A 82 -9.50 -10.84 -0.60
N GLY A 83 -9.50 -11.30 -1.86
CA GLY A 83 -10.51 -10.90 -2.84
C GLY A 83 -10.28 -9.55 -3.52
N CYS A 84 -9.21 -8.81 -3.14
CA CYS A 84 -8.82 -7.57 -3.80
C CYS A 84 -7.56 -7.76 -4.63
N THR A 85 -7.56 -7.17 -5.83
CA THR A 85 -6.34 -6.98 -6.62
C THR A 85 -5.83 -5.57 -6.35
N ARG A 86 -4.57 -5.44 -5.94
CA ARG A 86 -3.92 -4.14 -5.80
C ARG A 86 -3.67 -3.55 -7.19
N LEU A 87 -4.28 -2.40 -7.49
CA LEU A 87 -4.17 -1.75 -8.79
C LEU A 87 -3.02 -0.74 -8.83
N ASP A 88 -2.98 0.18 -7.87
CA ASP A 88 -1.97 1.23 -7.78
C ASP A 88 -1.57 1.48 -6.31
N THR A 89 -0.35 1.97 -6.10
CA THR A 89 0.05 2.50 -4.79
C THR A 89 1.02 3.64 -4.95
N THR A 90 0.69 4.79 -4.35
CA THR A 90 1.51 6.00 -4.39
C THR A 90 1.91 6.42 -2.98
N LEU A 91 3.17 6.80 -2.83
CA LEU A 91 3.69 7.45 -1.63
C LEU A 91 4.22 8.82 -2.03
N GLN A 92 3.67 9.86 -1.39
CA GLN A 92 4.07 11.24 -1.64
C GLN A 92 4.56 11.85 -0.35
N GLN A 93 5.81 12.31 -0.34
CA GLN A 93 6.29 13.16 0.74
C GLN A 93 5.58 14.51 0.63
N SER A 94 4.82 14.87 1.67
CA SER A 94 4.27 16.21 1.76
C SER A 94 5.45 17.17 1.92
N ALA A 95 5.66 18.07 0.96
CA ALA A 95 6.59 19.18 1.14
C ALA A 95 6.21 19.92 2.43
N ALA A 96 7.15 19.99 3.37
CA ALA A 96 6.95 20.72 4.61
C ALA A 96 6.84 22.21 4.27
N GLY A 97 5.62 22.73 4.25
CA GLY A 97 5.33 24.16 4.18
C GLY A 97 5.91 24.90 2.98
N ALA A 98 5.32 24.75 1.81
CA ALA A 98 5.13 25.92 0.96
C ALA A 98 3.79 26.55 1.38
N PRO A 99 3.72 27.85 1.72
CA PRO A 99 2.44 28.49 1.94
C PRO A 99 1.61 28.34 0.66
N ALA A 100 0.31 28.09 0.83
CA ALA A 100 -0.66 28.12 -0.25
C ALA A 100 -0.70 29.54 -0.84
N ALA A 101 0.19 29.86 -1.76
CA ALA A 101 0.25 31.13 -2.46
C ALA A 101 0.60 30.88 -3.93
N ALA A 102 -0.45 30.62 -4.72
CA ALA A 102 -0.60 30.95 -6.15
C ALA A 102 -1.77 30.14 -6.73
N ARG A 103 -2.98 30.36 -6.18
CA ARG A 103 -4.22 30.06 -6.90
C ARG A 103 -4.97 31.37 -7.10
N GLU A 104 -4.32 32.33 -7.74
CA GLU A 104 -4.96 33.60 -8.13
C GLU A 104 -5.03 33.69 -9.66
N ARG A 105 -6.26 33.46 -10.12
CA ARG A 105 -6.94 34.08 -11.27
C ARG A 105 -6.29 33.96 -12.66
N SER A 106 -6.59 32.85 -13.32
CA SER A 106 -6.83 32.86 -14.78
C SER A 106 -8.33 32.77 -15.04
N ASP A 107 -9.05 33.83 -14.64
CA ASP A 107 -10.45 34.05 -15.02
C ASP A 107 -10.63 35.56 -15.22
N ALA A 108 -10.16 36.03 -16.38
CA ALA A 108 -10.49 37.31 -16.99
C ALA A 108 -9.79 37.41 -18.35
N MET A 109 -10.45 36.91 -19.41
CA MET A 109 -10.65 37.69 -20.65
C MET A 109 -11.66 36.98 -21.53
N GLU A 110 -12.93 37.39 -21.41
CA GLU A 110 -13.85 37.46 -22.55
C GLU A 110 -13.46 38.65 -23.43
#